data_AF-A0A8H3TVH2-F1
#
_entry.id   AF-A0A8H3TVH2-F1
#
_cell.length_a   1.000
_cell.length_b   1.000
_cell.length_c   1.000
_cell.angle_alpha   90.00
_cell.angle_beta   90.00
_cell.angle_gamma   90.00
#
_symmetry.space_group_name_H-M   'P 1'
#
loop_
_entity.id
_entity.type
_entity.pdbx_description
1 polymer ?
#
loop_
_entity_poly.entity_id
_entity_poly.type
_entity_poly.pdbx_seq_one_letter_code
_entity_poly.pdbx_strand_id
1 'polypeptide(L)'
;MSAAVRSHEAHTSIRSRAARVKNPPPGPAKRRQVDGNDRANVKAVLAAPWVVQWGQAQGEKLLRLVEEGCVGVAEYHKERERRKRAKTKANAQTAPPSSTPPVLSSITFGLNETIKRLERARLDLEISVDALIAGYEDFPFRGQHGPGSLIATAPEERKTSGPSRLGFPPEASPRIVFVCVDDVNPRELVEHVPRYVASWNALLSASKARLKEWAFEKDSEARMAKVDRLIGGREMYLVSLRKGSEQVLAHAVALRRVSVMGITNEFPSLQSIIAYLSSVNITPPVPPFPLHATSSTLATPIYAPTLLKAVHSTTPADPKSRKAQRIAAVRVARERQKQLRKKQVEKTRRTLGWKVGDKWAGGTEQKKRDKAARLQKRCRVKALVDEKKRKKSIKKKAAERRKQVTLQGKEPV
;
A
#
# COMPACT_ATOMS: atom_id res chain seq x y z
N MET A 1 -26.77 68.62 -24.36
CA MET A 1 -27.77 67.54 -24.17
C MET A 1 -27.04 66.36 -23.55
N SER A 2 -26.94 66.34 -22.22
CA SER A 2 -26.22 65.31 -21.45
C SER A 2 -27.22 64.23 -21.00
N ALA A 3 -27.11 63.03 -21.57
CA ALA A 3 -27.88 61.87 -21.14
C ALA A 3 -27.10 61.11 -20.07
N ALA A 4 -27.53 61.26 -18.82
CA ALA A 4 -27.02 60.53 -17.68
C ALA A 4 -27.56 59.09 -17.68
N VAL A 5 -26.67 58.11 -17.93
CA VAL A 5 -26.95 56.68 -17.77
C VAL A 5 -26.82 56.33 -16.29
N ARG A 6 -27.95 56.13 -15.61
CA ARG A 6 -28.01 55.58 -14.24
C ARG A 6 -27.97 54.06 -14.33
N SER A 7 -26.81 53.47 -14.06
CA SER A 7 -26.67 52.03 -13.79
C SER A 7 -27.12 51.72 -12.37
N HIS A 8 -28.24 50.99 -12.24
CA HIS A 8 -28.69 50.41 -10.99
C HIS A 8 -27.81 49.21 -10.62
N GLU A 9 -26.95 49.36 -9.61
CA GLU A 9 -26.30 48.23 -8.94
C GLU A 9 -27.28 47.56 -7.98
N ALA A 10 -27.87 46.46 -8.41
CA ALA A 10 -28.62 45.57 -7.54
C ALA A 10 -27.64 44.68 -6.75
N HIS A 11 -27.31 45.10 -5.53
CA HIS A 11 -26.63 44.26 -4.54
C HIS A 11 -27.55 43.11 -4.10
N THR A 12 -27.50 41.98 -4.81
CA THR A 12 -28.05 40.72 -4.33
C THR A 12 -27.07 40.12 -3.31
N SER A 13 -27.35 40.39 -2.03
CA SER A 13 -26.70 39.72 -0.90
C SER A 13 -27.09 38.24 -0.90
N ILE A 14 -26.31 37.42 -1.61
CA ILE A 14 -26.40 35.96 -1.54
C ILE A 14 -25.79 35.56 -0.19
N ARG A 15 -26.65 35.50 0.85
CA ARG A 15 -26.34 34.80 2.09
C ARG A 15 -26.13 33.33 1.78
N SER A 16 -24.88 32.93 1.63
CA SER A 16 -24.47 31.52 1.58
C SER A 16 -24.84 30.86 2.91
N ARG A 17 -26.00 30.20 2.95
CA ARG A 17 -26.32 29.20 3.98
C ARG A 17 -25.38 28.02 3.77
N ALA A 18 -24.17 28.13 4.31
CA ALA A 18 -23.34 26.97 4.57
C ALA A 18 -24.13 26.07 5.52
N ALA A 19 -24.74 25.02 4.98
CA ALA A 19 -25.34 23.95 5.76
C ALA A 19 -24.21 23.32 6.59
N ARG A 20 -24.05 23.82 7.82
CA ARG A 20 -23.16 23.28 8.82
C ARG A 20 -23.61 21.84 9.03
N VAL A 21 -22.94 20.90 8.37
CA VAL A 21 -23.10 19.46 8.60
C VAL A 21 -22.78 19.25 10.07
N LYS A 22 -23.82 19.24 10.90
CA LYS A 22 -23.74 18.87 12.30
C LYS A 22 -23.40 17.39 12.29
N ASN A 23 -22.11 17.07 12.32
CA ASN A 23 -21.67 15.75 12.71
C ASN A 23 -22.39 15.44 14.03
N PRO A 24 -23.22 14.37 14.11
CA PRO A 24 -23.83 14.00 15.37
C PRO A 24 -22.71 13.85 16.39
N PRO A 25 -22.86 14.40 17.61
CA PRO A 25 -21.86 14.22 18.65
C PRO A 25 -21.58 12.72 18.76
N PRO A 26 -20.31 12.30 18.83
CA PRO A 26 -19.98 10.89 18.97
C PRO A 26 -20.82 10.35 20.11
N GLY A 27 -21.73 9.41 19.80
CA GLY A 27 -22.61 8.82 20.79
C GLY A 27 -21.77 8.37 21.99
N PRO A 28 -22.27 8.48 23.23
CA PRO A 28 -21.49 8.25 24.43
C PRO A 28 -20.84 6.88 24.31
N ALA A 29 -19.54 6.87 23.99
CA ALA A 29 -18.76 5.65 23.92
C ALA A 29 -18.98 4.97 25.26
N LYS A 30 -19.60 3.77 25.25
CA LYS A 30 -19.89 2.99 26.46
C LYS A 30 -18.74 3.18 27.40
N ARG A 31 -18.96 4.03 28.42
CA ARG A 31 -17.94 4.44 29.37
C ARG A 31 -17.60 3.13 30.05
N ARG A 32 -16.52 2.47 29.60
CA ARG A 32 -16.03 1.25 30.24
C ARG A 32 -15.96 1.66 31.70
N GLN A 33 -16.73 0.99 32.55
CA GLN A 33 -16.58 1.16 33.99
C GLN A 33 -15.11 0.91 34.24
N VAL A 34 -14.39 2.01 34.50
CA VAL A 34 -12.99 1.96 34.87
C VAL A 34 -13.06 1.27 36.20
N ASP A 35 -12.55 0.02 36.27
CA ASP A 35 -12.33 -0.64 37.54
C ASP A 35 -11.66 0.40 38.45
N GLY A 36 -12.25 0.69 39.62
CA GLY A 36 -11.91 1.86 40.45
C GLY A 36 -10.46 1.96 40.92
N ASN A 37 -9.60 1.05 40.47
CA ASN A 37 -8.19 0.92 40.80
C ASN A 37 -7.24 1.32 39.65
N ASP A 38 -7.73 1.77 38.50
CA ASP A 38 -6.89 2.28 37.40
C ASP A 38 -6.81 3.84 37.46
N ARG A 39 -5.60 4.40 37.43
CA ARG A 39 -5.38 5.86 37.33
C ARG A 39 -5.47 6.29 35.87
N ALA A 40 -6.31 7.28 35.58
CA ALA A 40 -6.39 7.90 34.26
C ALA A 40 -5.28 8.93 34.09
N ASN A 41 -4.42 8.75 33.08
CA ASN A 41 -3.41 9.71 32.69
C ASN A 41 -3.76 10.31 31.33
N VAL A 42 -3.61 11.61 31.19
CA VAL A 42 -3.74 12.31 29.91
C VAL A 42 -2.34 12.67 29.42
N LYS A 43 -1.98 12.24 28.22
CA LYS A 43 -0.72 12.60 27.57
C LYS A 43 -1.01 13.49 26.37
N ALA A 44 -0.34 14.63 26.28
CA ALA A 44 -0.38 15.43 25.06
C ALA A 44 0.47 14.74 23.98
N VAL A 45 -0.11 14.54 22.80
CA VAL A 45 0.55 13.95 21.62
C VAL A 45 0.41 14.93 20.47
N LEU A 46 1.54 15.25 19.84
CA LEU A 46 1.54 16.07 18.63
C LEU A 46 0.85 15.29 17.51
N ALA A 47 -0.24 15.85 16.99
CA ALA A 47 -0.92 15.31 15.83
C ALA A 47 -0.36 15.95 14.57
N ALA A 48 -0.14 15.15 13.54
CA ALA A 48 0.12 15.69 12.21
C ALA A 48 -1.13 16.48 11.77
N PRO A 49 -1.03 17.81 11.58
CA PRO A 49 -2.17 18.59 11.10
C PRO A 49 -2.48 18.30 9.63
N TRP A 50 -1.57 17.60 8.94
CA TRP A 50 -1.58 17.36 7.51
C TRP A 50 -2.20 16.00 7.16
N VAL A 51 -3.53 15.94 7.17
CA VAL A 51 -4.26 14.78 6.66
C VAL A 51 -4.85 15.14 5.30
N VAL A 52 -4.36 14.47 4.26
CA VAL A 52 -4.97 14.56 2.92
C VAL A 52 -6.37 13.96 3.02
N GLN A 53 -7.37 14.74 2.64
CA GLN A 53 -8.78 14.33 2.72
C GLN A 53 -9.08 13.27 1.65
N TRP A 54 -9.94 12.33 2.01
CA TRP A 54 -10.45 11.34 1.07
C TRP A 54 -11.59 11.97 0.25
N GLY A 55 -11.56 11.80 -1.07
CA GLY A 55 -12.73 12.06 -1.90
C GLY A 55 -13.80 11.02 -1.61
N GLN A 56 -14.87 11.41 -0.93
CA GLN A 56 -15.98 10.49 -0.63
C GLN A 56 -17.02 10.55 -1.75
N ALA A 57 -16.97 9.57 -2.66
CA ALA A 57 -18.06 9.33 -3.59
C ALA A 57 -19.07 8.38 -2.94
N GLN A 58 -20.20 8.91 -2.49
CA GLN A 58 -21.33 8.08 -2.07
C GLN A 58 -22.21 7.82 -3.28
N GLY A 59 -22.09 6.64 -3.90
CA GLY A 59 -22.95 6.30 -5.02
C GLY A 59 -22.79 4.88 -5.54
N GLU A 60 -23.90 4.13 -5.59
CA GLU A 60 -23.97 2.85 -6.30
C GLU A 60 -23.69 3.01 -7.78
N LYS A 61 -24.05 4.18 -8.35
CA LYS A 61 -23.81 4.52 -9.75
C LYS A 61 -22.33 4.42 -10.13
N LEU A 62 -21.43 4.88 -9.26
CA LEU A 62 -19.99 4.82 -9.51
C LEU A 62 -19.49 3.37 -9.57
N LEU A 63 -19.96 2.53 -8.65
CA LEU A 63 -19.58 1.13 -8.60
C LEU A 63 -20.07 0.39 -9.85
N ARG A 64 -21.31 0.66 -10.30
CA ARG A 64 -21.86 0.11 -11.55
C ARG A 64 -21.05 0.52 -12.78
N LEU A 65 -20.65 1.79 -12.89
CA LEU A 65 -19.79 2.25 -13.99
C LEU A 65 -18.43 1.52 -14.02
N VAL A 66 -17.87 1.21 -12.85
CA VAL A 66 -16.63 0.44 -12.75
C VAL A 66 -16.86 -1.02 -13.13
N GLU A 67 -17.96 -1.64 -12.69
CA GLU A 67 -18.34 -3.00 -13.07
C GLU A 67 -18.57 -3.15 -14.58
N GLU A 68 -19.30 -2.22 -15.18
CA GLU A 68 -19.55 -2.15 -16.63
C GLU A 68 -18.24 -2.02 -17.43
N GLY A 69 -17.26 -1.27 -16.90
CA GLY A 69 -15.94 -1.18 -17.52
C GLY A 69 -15.05 -2.41 -17.31
N CYS A 70 -15.41 -3.32 -16.39
CA CYS A 70 -14.67 -4.56 -16.10
C CYS A 70 -15.23 -5.80 -16.82
N VAL A 71 -16.12 -5.63 -17.81
CA VAL A 71 -16.70 -6.74 -18.58
C VAL A 71 -15.61 -7.62 -19.21
N GLY A 72 -15.72 -8.94 -19.05
CA GLY A 72 -14.76 -9.92 -19.58
C GLY A 72 -13.53 -10.19 -18.70
N VAL A 73 -13.27 -9.34 -17.68
CA VAL A 73 -12.13 -9.51 -16.77
C VAL A 73 -12.30 -10.74 -15.90
N ALA A 74 -13.50 -10.95 -15.34
CA ALA A 74 -13.82 -12.12 -14.53
C ALA A 74 -13.67 -13.43 -15.31
N GLU A 75 -14.19 -13.48 -16.54
CA GLU A 75 -14.11 -14.64 -17.44
C GLU A 75 -12.66 -14.99 -17.73
N TYR A 76 -11.83 -13.99 -18.04
CA TYR A 76 -10.40 -14.18 -18.25
C TYR A 76 -9.69 -14.76 -17.03
N HIS A 77 -9.95 -14.21 -15.83
CA HIS A 77 -9.34 -14.73 -14.60
C HIS A 77 -9.79 -16.15 -14.27
N LYS A 78 -11.08 -16.47 -14.44
CA LYS A 78 -11.62 -17.82 -14.27
C LYS A 78 -10.95 -18.80 -15.24
N GLU A 79 -10.84 -18.45 -16.51
CA GLU A 79 -10.21 -19.29 -17.54
C GLU A 79 -8.71 -19.48 -17.27
N ARG A 80 -8.01 -18.41 -16.88
CA ARG A 80 -6.60 -18.48 -16.46
C ARG A 80 -6.40 -19.43 -15.28
N GLU A 81 -7.26 -19.40 -14.27
CA GLU A 81 -7.20 -20.31 -13.13
C GLU A 81 -7.54 -21.76 -13.51
N ARG A 82 -8.53 -21.99 -14.39
CA ARG A 82 -8.81 -23.34 -14.94
C ARG A 82 -7.59 -23.91 -15.64
N ARG A 83 -6.90 -23.11 -16.45
CA ARG A 83 -5.66 -23.52 -17.14
C ARG A 83 -4.52 -23.82 -16.19
N LYS A 84 -4.33 -23.02 -15.13
CA LYS A 84 -3.33 -23.33 -14.09
C LYS A 84 -3.60 -24.68 -13.44
N ARG A 85 -4.86 -24.98 -13.09
CA ARG A 85 -5.26 -26.26 -12.52
C ARG A 85 -5.10 -27.43 -13.50
N ALA A 86 -5.38 -27.21 -14.78
CA ALA A 86 -5.17 -28.21 -15.83
C ALA A 86 -3.69 -28.54 -16.03
N LYS A 87 -2.80 -27.53 -16.05
CA LYS A 87 -1.34 -27.71 -16.14
C LYS A 87 -0.75 -28.51 -14.98
N THR A 88 -1.35 -28.45 -13.79
CA THR A 88 -0.89 -29.28 -12.66
C THR A 88 -1.32 -30.74 -12.78
N LYS A 89 -2.38 -31.03 -13.56
CA LYS A 89 -2.97 -32.38 -13.66
C LYS A 89 -2.56 -33.17 -14.90
N ALA A 90 -2.19 -32.50 -15.97
CA ALA A 90 -1.83 -33.14 -17.23
C ALA A 90 -0.44 -32.68 -17.68
N ASN A 91 0.34 -33.61 -18.23
CA ASN A 91 1.60 -33.39 -18.95
C ASN A 91 1.31 -32.66 -20.30
N ALA A 92 0.59 -31.55 -20.22
CA ALA A 92 -0.27 -31.04 -21.28
C ALA A 92 0.49 -30.18 -22.29
N GLN A 93 0.57 -30.73 -23.50
CA GLN A 93 0.85 -30.04 -24.74
C GLN A 93 -0.14 -28.88 -24.97
N THR A 94 0.42 -27.66 -24.91
CA THR A 94 0.18 -26.50 -25.80
C THR A 94 -1.24 -26.25 -26.32
N ALA A 95 -2.20 -25.92 -25.44
CA ALA A 95 -3.30 -25.05 -25.86
C ALA A 95 -2.77 -23.61 -26.04
N PRO A 96 -3.13 -22.89 -27.13
CA PRO A 96 -2.66 -21.54 -27.38
C PRO A 96 -3.11 -20.59 -26.25
N PRO A 97 -2.27 -19.63 -25.84
CA PRO A 97 -2.64 -18.66 -24.83
C PRO A 97 -3.78 -17.79 -25.37
N SER A 98 -4.91 -17.78 -24.67
CA SER A 98 -5.93 -16.73 -24.88
C SER A 98 -5.26 -15.37 -24.75
N SER A 99 -5.50 -14.49 -25.72
CA SER A 99 -5.05 -13.10 -25.64
C SER A 99 -5.56 -12.47 -24.33
N THR A 100 -4.70 -11.69 -23.70
CA THR A 100 -5.08 -10.91 -22.51
C THR A 100 -6.04 -9.80 -22.95
N PRO A 101 -7.24 -9.67 -22.34
CA PRO A 101 -8.15 -8.58 -22.64
C PRO A 101 -7.43 -7.22 -22.53
N PRO A 102 -7.63 -6.29 -23.49
CA PRO A 102 -6.97 -4.99 -23.46
C PRO A 102 -7.35 -4.19 -22.21
N VAL A 103 -8.55 -4.39 -21.66
CA VAL A 103 -9.00 -3.77 -20.42
C VAL A 103 -8.04 -4.06 -19.24
N LEU A 104 -7.38 -5.21 -19.21
CA LEU A 104 -6.45 -5.56 -18.12
C LEU A 104 -5.16 -4.74 -18.11
N SER A 105 -4.71 -4.17 -19.24
CA SER A 105 -3.56 -3.26 -19.22
C SER A 105 -3.91 -1.89 -18.64
N SER A 106 -5.21 -1.54 -18.68
CA SER A 106 -5.75 -0.29 -18.17
C SER A 106 -6.12 -0.29 -16.68
N ILE A 107 -6.00 -1.45 -16.00
CA ILE A 107 -6.35 -1.59 -14.59
C ILE A 107 -5.18 -2.16 -13.79
N THR A 108 -5.01 -1.68 -12.57
CA THR A 108 -4.14 -2.27 -11.55
C THR A 108 -4.94 -2.68 -10.33
N PHE A 109 -4.63 -3.86 -9.78
CA PHE A 109 -5.27 -4.38 -8.58
C PHE A 109 -4.28 -4.57 -7.44
N GLY A 110 -4.70 -4.19 -6.25
CA GLY A 110 -3.97 -4.42 -5.02
C GLY A 110 -3.05 -3.27 -4.62
N LEU A 111 -2.99 -3.03 -3.31
CA LEU A 111 -2.28 -1.92 -2.69
C LEU A 111 -0.83 -1.77 -3.19
N ASN A 112 -0.03 -2.84 -3.10
CA ASN A 112 1.39 -2.77 -3.44
C ASN A 112 1.63 -2.46 -4.91
N GLU A 113 0.81 -2.98 -5.83
CA GLU A 113 1.01 -2.73 -7.25
C GLU A 113 0.57 -1.32 -7.63
N THR A 114 -0.53 -0.84 -7.05
CA THR A 114 -0.95 0.55 -7.22
C THR A 114 0.09 1.54 -6.70
N ILE A 115 0.69 1.30 -5.52
CA ILE A 115 1.75 2.18 -4.99
C ILE A 115 2.97 2.19 -5.92
N LYS A 116 3.46 1.01 -6.34
CA LYS A 116 4.59 0.93 -7.27
C LYS A 116 4.31 1.69 -8.55
N ARG A 117 3.09 1.61 -9.07
CA ARG A 117 2.70 2.34 -10.29
C ARG A 117 2.60 3.84 -10.06
N LEU A 118 2.14 4.30 -8.89
CA LEU A 118 2.16 5.71 -8.51
C LEU A 118 3.58 6.25 -8.38
N GLU A 119 4.50 5.48 -7.77
CA GLU A 119 5.91 5.83 -7.63
C GLU A 119 6.61 5.92 -8.99
N ARG A 120 6.40 4.93 -9.87
CA ARG A 120 6.92 4.97 -11.24
C ARG A 120 6.39 6.15 -12.01
N ALA A 121 5.06 6.35 -12.00
CA ALA A 121 4.44 7.48 -12.68
C ALA A 121 5.08 8.80 -12.25
N ARG A 122 5.23 9.02 -10.93
CA ARG A 122 5.88 10.20 -10.36
C ARG A 122 7.28 10.42 -10.92
N LEU A 123 8.14 9.40 -10.86
CA LEU A 123 9.51 9.49 -11.38
C LEU A 123 9.51 9.75 -12.89
N ASP A 124 8.65 9.09 -13.65
CA ASP A 124 8.53 9.29 -15.10
C ASP A 124 8.14 10.73 -15.45
N LEU A 125 7.27 11.35 -14.64
CA LEU A 125 6.89 12.76 -14.81
C LEU A 125 8.07 13.69 -14.50
N GLU A 126 8.79 13.48 -13.38
CA GLU A 126 9.96 14.26 -13.03
C GLU A 126 11.00 14.22 -14.16
N ILE A 127 11.34 13.01 -14.63
CA ILE A 127 12.29 12.80 -15.72
C ILE A 127 11.80 13.46 -17.02
N SER A 128 10.51 13.32 -17.36
CA SER A 128 9.96 13.89 -18.59
C SER A 128 9.99 15.42 -18.58
N VAL A 129 9.72 16.04 -17.42
CA VAL A 129 9.74 17.49 -17.26
C VAL A 129 11.17 18.02 -17.36
N ASP A 130 12.12 17.39 -16.69
CA ASP A 130 13.52 17.79 -16.77
C ASP A 130 14.11 17.60 -18.18
N ALA A 131 13.77 16.49 -18.85
CA ALA A 131 14.19 16.25 -20.23
C ALA A 131 13.63 17.31 -21.20
N LEU A 132 12.36 17.67 -21.04
CA LEU A 132 11.72 18.69 -21.87
C LEU A 132 12.39 20.06 -21.68
N ILE A 133 12.69 20.44 -20.43
CA ILE A 133 13.32 21.72 -20.09
C ILE A 133 14.77 21.78 -20.59
N ALA A 134 15.48 20.65 -20.57
CA ALA A 134 16.83 20.54 -21.14
C ALA A 134 16.86 20.58 -22.68
N GLY A 135 15.70 20.70 -23.34
CA GLY A 135 15.61 20.79 -24.80
C GLY A 135 15.71 19.44 -25.53
N TYR A 136 15.55 18.32 -24.82
CA TYR A 136 15.48 17.02 -25.47
C TYR A 136 14.11 16.83 -26.12
N GLU A 137 14.01 17.17 -27.40
CA GLU A 137 12.72 17.16 -28.10
C GLU A 137 12.17 15.76 -28.33
N ASP A 138 13.05 14.80 -28.61
CA ASP A 138 12.76 13.41 -28.93
C ASP A 138 13.22 12.47 -27.82
N PHE A 139 12.86 12.74 -26.56
CA PHE A 139 13.05 11.71 -25.54
C PHE A 139 12.00 10.62 -25.76
N PRO A 140 12.35 9.42 -26.28
CA PRO A 140 11.39 8.34 -26.32
C PRO A 140 11.03 8.04 -24.87
N PHE A 141 9.75 8.15 -24.53
CA PHE A 141 9.23 7.84 -23.21
C PHE A 141 9.74 6.43 -22.84
N ARG A 142 10.74 6.37 -21.96
CA ARG A 142 11.62 5.21 -21.84
C ARG A 142 10.97 4.17 -20.94
N GLY A 143 9.93 3.49 -21.46
CA GLY A 143 9.22 2.38 -20.81
C GLY A 143 10.06 1.11 -20.60
N GLN A 144 11.39 1.21 -20.52
CA GLN A 144 12.30 0.05 -20.50
C GLN A 144 13.15 -0.09 -19.23
N HIS A 145 13.02 0.81 -18.25
CA HIS A 145 13.63 0.56 -16.94
C HIS A 145 12.72 -0.38 -16.13
N GLY A 146 12.88 -1.68 -16.36
CA GLY A 146 12.33 -2.69 -15.46
C GLY A 146 12.73 -2.40 -14.01
N PRO A 147 11.89 -2.71 -13.01
CA PRO A 147 12.02 -2.26 -11.62
C PRO A 147 13.16 -2.94 -10.82
N GLY A 148 14.35 -3.14 -11.42
CA GLY A 148 15.43 -3.96 -10.85
C GLY A 148 16.82 -3.31 -10.77
N SER A 149 17.01 -2.04 -11.15
CA SER A 149 18.38 -1.48 -11.24
C SER A 149 18.50 -0.05 -10.71
N LEU A 150 18.38 0.12 -9.40
CA LEU A 150 18.80 1.37 -8.74
C LEU A 150 19.87 1.22 -7.66
N ILE A 151 20.44 0.02 -7.44
CA ILE A 151 21.71 -0.14 -6.73
C ILE A 151 22.47 -1.35 -7.32
N ALA A 152 23.39 -1.10 -8.25
CA ALA A 152 24.32 -2.12 -8.73
C ALA A 152 25.37 -2.41 -7.65
N THR A 153 25.08 -3.36 -6.75
CA THR A 153 26.06 -3.88 -5.78
C THR A 153 26.41 -5.35 -5.98
N ALA A 154 25.97 -5.99 -7.06
CA ALA A 154 26.43 -7.32 -7.43
C ALA A 154 26.47 -7.51 -8.95
N PRO A 155 27.55 -8.06 -9.52
CA PRO A 155 27.57 -8.50 -10.90
C PRO A 155 26.69 -9.75 -11.02
N GLU A 156 25.50 -9.61 -11.61
CA GLU A 156 24.65 -10.74 -11.96
C GLU A 156 25.08 -11.27 -13.34
N GLU A 157 25.54 -12.52 -13.39
CA GLU A 157 25.93 -13.22 -14.61
C GLU A 157 24.72 -13.36 -15.55
N ARG A 158 24.75 -12.60 -16.64
CA ARG A 158 23.74 -12.60 -17.69
C ARG A 158 23.73 -13.93 -18.45
N LYS A 159 22.65 -14.70 -18.32
CA LYS A 159 22.28 -15.69 -19.34
C LYS A 159 21.66 -14.97 -20.54
N THR A 160 22.47 -14.78 -21.57
CA THR A 160 22.11 -14.25 -22.89
C THR A 160 21.45 -15.34 -23.75
N SER A 161 20.13 -15.33 -23.88
CA SER A 161 19.44 -15.78 -25.09
C SER A 161 17.93 -15.53 -24.99
N GLY A 162 17.46 -14.58 -25.79
CA GLY A 162 16.05 -14.26 -25.92
C GLY A 162 15.86 -12.90 -26.58
N PRO A 163 15.76 -12.83 -27.92
CA PRO A 163 15.50 -11.58 -28.63
C PRO A 163 14.05 -11.15 -28.38
N SER A 164 13.82 -9.84 -28.35
CA SER A 164 12.50 -9.21 -28.42
C SER A 164 11.56 -9.43 -27.22
N ARG A 165 11.85 -8.76 -26.09
CA ARG A 165 10.77 -8.36 -25.18
C ARG A 165 10.30 -6.95 -25.55
N LEU A 166 9.37 -6.95 -26.50
CA LEU A 166 8.14 -6.14 -26.55
C LEU A 166 8.23 -4.80 -25.79
N GLY A 167 8.28 -3.72 -26.55
CA GLY A 167 8.07 -2.38 -26.03
C GLY A 167 6.74 -2.32 -25.29
N PHE A 168 6.81 -2.29 -23.97
CA PHE A 168 5.66 -1.87 -23.19
C PHE A 168 5.50 -0.37 -23.46
N PRO A 169 4.34 0.09 -23.94
CA PRO A 169 4.06 1.52 -23.96
C PRO A 169 4.29 2.04 -22.54
N PRO A 170 4.76 3.29 -22.38
CA PRO A 170 5.01 3.86 -21.07
C PRO A 170 3.81 3.59 -20.17
N GLU A 171 4.05 2.87 -19.06
CA GLU A 171 2.96 2.34 -18.24
C GLU A 171 2.04 3.49 -17.87
N ALA A 172 0.85 3.51 -18.47
CA ALA A 172 -0.05 4.64 -18.32
C ALA A 172 -0.29 4.89 -16.83
N SER A 173 0.03 6.10 -16.36
CA SER A 173 -0.18 6.50 -14.97
C SER A 173 -1.66 6.32 -14.64
N PRO A 174 -2.01 5.77 -13.46
CA PRO A 174 -3.41 5.69 -13.06
C PRO A 174 -3.97 7.12 -13.00
N ARG A 175 -5.20 7.31 -13.47
CA ARG A 175 -5.97 8.56 -13.36
C ARG A 175 -6.94 8.55 -12.21
N ILE A 176 -7.42 7.37 -11.83
CA ILE A 176 -8.35 7.21 -10.73
C ILE A 176 -7.85 6.07 -9.85
N VAL A 177 -7.79 6.32 -8.55
CA VAL A 177 -7.46 5.31 -7.54
C VAL A 177 -8.67 5.13 -6.63
N PHE A 178 -9.26 3.94 -6.68
CA PHE A 178 -10.33 3.51 -5.80
C PHE A 178 -9.75 2.77 -4.59
N VAL A 179 -10.25 3.09 -3.40
CA VAL A 179 -9.85 2.44 -2.15
C VAL A 179 -11.07 2.05 -1.33
N CYS A 180 -11.20 0.78 -0.97
CA CYS A 180 -12.26 0.26 -0.10
C CYS A 180 -11.88 0.48 1.38
N VAL A 181 -11.81 1.75 1.80
CA VAL A 181 -11.24 2.17 3.11
C VAL A 181 -11.92 1.46 4.29
N ASP A 182 -13.24 1.28 4.23
CA ASP A 182 -14.02 0.67 5.32
C ASP A 182 -13.95 -0.87 5.36
N ASP A 183 -13.45 -1.50 4.30
CA ASP A 183 -13.30 -2.96 4.19
C ASP A 183 -11.89 -3.44 4.59
N VAL A 184 -10.91 -2.53 4.65
CA VAL A 184 -9.53 -2.84 5.01
C VAL A 184 -9.33 -2.74 6.53
N ASN A 185 -8.91 -3.85 7.14
CA ASN A 185 -8.54 -3.92 8.55
C ASN A 185 -7.14 -4.52 8.70
N PRO A 186 -6.13 -3.78 9.21
CA PRO A 186 -6.20 -2.42 9.76
C PRO A 186 -6.21 -1.30 8.68
N ARG A 187 -6.90 -0.18 8.94
CA ARG A 187 -7.07 0.96 8.00
C ARG A 187 -5.73 1.63 7.65
N GLU A 188 -4.78 1.55 8.56
CA GLU A 188 -3.41 2.05 8.45
C GLU A 188 -2.68 1.49 7.21
N LEU A 189 -3.11 0.32 6.71
CA LEU A 189 -2.57 -0.25 5.47
C LEU A 189 -2.84 0.62 4.24
N VAL A 190 -3.89 1.44 4.21
CA VAL A 190 -4.23 2.28 3.06
C VAL A 190 -4.05 3.77 3.32
N GLU A 191 -3.65 4.15 4.53
CA GLU A 191 -3.56 5.56 4.97
C GLU A 191 -2.50 6.37 4.21
N HIS A 192 -1.51 5.72 3.62
CA HIS A 192 -0.46 6.38 2.84
C HIS A 192 -0.87 6.66 1.39
N VAL A 193 -1.88 5.98 0.83
CA VAL A 193 -2.31 6.16 -0.57
C VAL A 193 -2.68 7.62 -0.88
N PRO A 194 -3.45 8.34 -0.04
CA PRO A 194 -3.73 9.76 -0.27
C PRO A 194 -2.48 10.62 -0.43
N ARG A 195 -1.39 10.31 0.29
CA ARG A 195 -0.15 11.08 0.20
C ARG A 195 0.53 10.91 -1.15
N TYR A 196 0.53 9.70 -1.71
CA TYR A 196 1.07 9.46 -3.04
C TYR A 196 0.29 10.23 -4.11
N VAL A 197 -1.05 10.14 -4.09
CA VAL A 197 -1.90 10.86 -5.05
C VAL A 197 -1.75 12.38 -4.92
N ALA A 198 -1.74 12.89 -3.68
CA ALA A 198 -1.49 14.31 -3.42
C ALA A 198 -0.10 14.75 -3.92
N SER A 199 0.95 13.97 -3.64
CA SER A 199 2.30 14.29 -4.11
C SER A 199 2.40 14.35 -5.63
N TRP A 200 1.70 13.45 -6.33
CA TRP A 200 1.57 13.48 -7.79
C TRP A 200 0.91 14.76 -8.27
N ASN A 201 -0.26 15.10 -7.73
CA ASN A 201 -0.99 16.30 -8.17
C ASN A 201 -0.21 17.59 -7.86
N ALA A 202 0.52 17.65 -6.76
CA ALA A 202 1.41 18.77 -6.45
C ALA A 202 2.59 18.86 -7.41
N LEU A 203 3.25 17.75 -7.71
CA LEU A 203 4.31 17.70 -8.71
C LEU A 203 3.76 18.15 -10.07
N LEU A 204 2.62 17.61 -10.50
CA LEU A 204 1.96 17.97 -11.75
C LEU A 204 1.68 19.48 -11.85
N SER A 205 1.19 20.07 -10.76
CA SER A 205 0.92 21.51 -10.68
C SER A 205 2.21 22.35 -10.77
N ALA A 206 3.26 21.94 -10.05
CA ALA A 206 4.57 22.60 -10.07
C ALA A 206 5.25 22.47 -11.44
N SER A 207 5.22 21.29 -12.05
CA SER A 207 5.72 21.02 -13.39
C SER A 207 4.95 21.83 -14.44
N LYS A 208 3.62 21.98 -14.30
CA LYS A 208 2.82 22.83 -15.18
C LYS A 208 3.25 24.29 -15.10
N ALA A 209 3.54 24.81 -13.91
CA ALA A 209 4.03 26.18 -13.74
C ALA A 209 5.42 26.35 -14.38
N ARG A 210 6.37 25.46 -14.05
CA ARG A 210 7.75 25.49 -14.60
C ARG A 210 7.78 25.36 -16.13
N LEU A 211 6.95 24.49 -16.69
CA LEU A 211 6.86 24.31 -18.14
C LEU A 211 6.18 25.48 -18.84
N LYS A 212 5.23 26.16 -18.19
CA LYS A 212 4.66 27.40 -18.73
C LYS A 212 5.72 28.48 -18.84
N GLU A 213 6.52 28.70 -17.79
CA GLU A 213 7.64 29.65 -17.81
C GLU A 213 8.62 29.33 -18.96
N TRP A 214 8.98 28.07 -19.12
CA TRP A 214 9.82 27.60 -20.23
C TRP A 214 9.19 27.81 -21.62
N ALA A 215 7.87 27.61 -21.74
CA ALA A 215 7.15 27.74 -23.00
C ALA A 215 6.92 29.20 -23.45
N PHE A 216 7.08 30.19 -22.57
CA PHE A 216 6.93 31.60 -22.92
C PHE A 216 8.09 32.17 -23.78
N GLU A 217 9.18 31.43 -23.92
CA GLU A 217 10.28 31.77 -24.84
C GLU A 217 9.93 31.39 -26.29
N LYS A 218 10.49 32.09 -27.31
CA LYS A 218 10.13 32.04 -28.75
C LYS A 218 9.57 30.67 -29.22
N ASP A 219 8.45 30.69 -29.98
CA ASP A 219 7.61 29.55 -30.41
C ASP A 219 6.62 29.00 -29.36
N SER A 220 5.90 29.91 -28.70
CA SER A 220 5.03 29.60 -27.57
C SER A 220 3.90 28.60 -27.86
N GLU A 221 3.30 28.61 -29.05
CA GLU A 221 2.12 27.77 -29.32
C GLU A 221 2.47 26.27 -29.44
N ALA A 222 3.50 25.93 -30.22
CA ALA A 222 3.95 24.55 -30.38
C ALA A 222 4.48 23.96 -29.05
N ARG A 223 5.21 24.77 -28.28
CA ARG A 223 5.68 24.39 -26.93
C ARG A 223 4.51 24.19 -25.98
N MET A 224 3.54 25.10 -25.95
CA MET A 224 2.35 24.96 -25.10
C MET A 224 1.51 23.73 -25.45
N ALA A 225 1.35 23.41 -26.73
CA ALA A 225 0.69 22.17 -27.16
C ALA A 225 1.44 20.92 -26.67
N LYS A 226 2.79 20.96 -26.66
CA LYS A 226 3.62 19.88 -26.10
C LYS A 226 3.48 19.75 -24.58
N VAL A 227 3.43 20.88 -23.87
CA VAL A 227 3.17 20.93 -22.42
C VAL A 227 1.80 20.34 -22.10
N ASP A 228 0.77 20.72 -22.86
CA ASP A 228 -0.58 20.19 -22.67
C ASP A 228 -0.67 18.69 -23.02
N ARG A 229 0.05 18.21 -24.04
CA ARG A 229 0.15 16.77 -24.31
C ARG A 229 0.84 15.99 -23.17
N LEU A 230 1.84 16.60 -22.53
CA LEU A 230 2.62 15.97 -21.46
C LEU A 230 1.91 16.00 -20.10
N ILE A 231 1.19 17.07 -19.78
CA ILE A 231 0.64 17.31 -18.43
C ILE A 231 -0.88 17.50 -18.46
N GLY A 232 -1.43 17.91 -19.59
CA GLY A 232 -2.83 18.24 -19.80
C GLY A 232 -3.76 17.13 -19.34
N GLY A 233 -4.65 17.54 -18.44
CA GLY A 233 -5.65 16.69 -17.84
C GLY A 233 -5.09 15.48 -17.09
N ARG A 234 -3.79 15.40 -16.71
CA ARG A 234 -3.12 14.27 -16.01
C ARG A 234 -3.35 14.15 -14.50
N GLU A 235 -4.33 14.89 -14.00
CA GLU A 235 -4.70 14.87 -12.59
C GLU A 235 -5.17 13.47 -12.17
N MET A 236 -4.83 13.11 -10.92
CA MET A 236 -5.24 11.86 -10.32
C MET A 236 -6.36 12.09 -9.31
N TYR A 237 -7.43 11.34 -9.46
CA TYR A 237 -8.56 11.30 -8.54
C TYR A 237 -8.36 10.19 -7.52
N LEU A 238 -8.69 10.48 -6.27
CA LEU A 238 -8.71 9.50 -5.19
C LEU A 238 -10.14 9.36 -4.68
N VAL A 239 -10.66 8.15 -4.73
CA VAL A 239 -12.04 7.86 -4.35
C VAL A 239 -12.07 6.79 -3.28
N SER A 240 -12.62 7.13 -2.11
CA SER A 240 -12.97 6.12 -1.11
C SER A 240 -14.32 5.48 -1.46
N LEU A 241 -14.36 4.16 -1.53
CA LEU A 241 -15.57 3.39 -1.72
C LEU A 241 -16.21 3.01 -0.38
N ARG A 242 -17.53 2.79 -0.39
CA ARG A 242 -18.31 2.38 0.78
C ARG A 242 -17.95 0.96 1.22
N LYS A 243 -18.28 0.65 2.48
CA LYS A 243 -18.20 -0.72 3.01
C LYS A 243 -18.97 -1.72 2.13
N GLY A 244 -18.38 -2.88 1.88
CA GLY A 244 -18.89 -3.94 1.01
C GLY A 244 -18.42 -3.83 -0.43
N SER A 245 -17.90 -2.69 -0.87
CA SER A 245 -17.39 -2.51 -2.23
C SER A 245 -16.20 -3.42 -2.55
N GLU A 246 -15.40 -3.83 -1.55
CA GLU A 246 -14.30 -4.79 -1.77
C GLU A 246 -14.79 -6.12 -2.36
N GLN A 247 -15.91 -6.64 -1.84
CA GLN A 247 -16.46 -7.92 -2.29
C GLN A 247 -17.12 -7.79 -3.67
N VAL A 248 -17.80 -6.68 -3.90
CA VAL A 248 -18.46 -6.37 -5.18
C VAL A 248 -17.41 -6.27 -6.29
N LEU A 249 -16.36 -5.47 -6.09
CA LEU A 249 -15.24 -5.38 -7.02
C LEU A 249 -14.55 -6.73 -7.21
N ALA A 250 -14.26 -7.45 -6.13
CA ALA A 250 -13.62 -8.76 -6.20
C ALA A 250 -14.43 -9.77 -7.03
N HIS A 251 -15.76 -9.76 -6.88
CA HIS A 251 -16.66 -10.58 -7.68
C HIS A 251 -16.62 -10.18 -9.16
N ALA A 252 -16.70 -8.88 -9.46
CA ALA A 252 -16.70 -8.35 -10.82
C ALA A 252 -15.42 -8.68 -11.61
N VAL A 253 -14.28 -8.87 -10.93
CA VAL A 253 -13.00 -9.23 -11.58
C VAL A 253 -12.56 -10.68 -11.31
N ALA A 254 -13.41 -11.49 -10.67
CA ALA A 254 -13.13 -12.85 -10.22
C ALA A 254 -11.82 -13.01 -9.41
N LEU A 255 -11.52 -12.04 -8.55
CA LEU A 255 -10.45 -12.12 -7.55
C LEU A 255 -11.04 -12.45 -6.17
N ARG A 256 -10.19 -12.89 -5.25
CA ARG A 256 -10.63 -13.19 -3.87
C ARG A 256 -10.98 -11.93 -3.08
N ARG A 257 -10.22 -10.86 -3.30
CA ARG A 257 -10.26 -9.58 -2.57
C ARG A 257 -9.70 -8.47 -3.46
N VAL A 258 -10.33 -7.29 -3.46
CA VAL A 258 -9.85 -6.10 -4.18
C VAL A 258 -10.02 -4.88 -3.28
N SER A 259 -8.97 -4.52 -2.54
CA SER A 259 -8.99 -3.38 -1.61
C SER A 259 -8.62 -2.05 -2.27
N VAL A 260 -7.76 -2.10 -3.29
CA VAL A 260 -7.30 -0.92 -4.05
C VAL A 260 -7.32 -1.27 -5.53
N MET A 261 -7.82 -0.34 -6.34
CA MET A 261 -7.88 -0.47 -7.80
C MET A 261 -7.46 0.85 -8.44
N GLY A 262 -6.49 0.82 -9.34
CA GLY A 262 -6.07 1.97 -10.14
C GLY A 262 -6.52 1.82 -11.59
N ILE A 263 -7.08 2.89 -12.18
CA ILE A 263 -7.59 2.92 -13.56
C ILE A 263 -6.77 3.91 -14.39
N THR A 264 -6.34 3.55 -15.60
CA THR A 264 -5.57 4.41 -16.52
C THR A 264 -6.44 5.11 -17.57
N ASN A 265 -5.83 5.93 -18.42
CA ASN A 265 -6.49 6.64 -19.54
C ASN A 265 -7.24 5.73 -20.52
N GLU A 266 -6.79 4.49 -20.68
CA GLU A 266 -7.28 3.56 -21.71
C GLU A 266 -8.54 2.80 -21.27
N PHE A 267 -9.05 3.08 -20.08
CA PHE A 267 -10.20 2.38 -19.54
C PHE A 267 -11.50 2.87 -20.20
N PRO A 268 -12.36 1.98 -20.72
CA PRO A 268 -13.49 2.34 -21.58
C PRO A 268 -14.50 3.29 -20.91
N SER A 269 -14.75 3.13 -19.61
CA SER A 269 -15.72 3.95 -18.86
C SER A 269 -15.09 5.14 -18.15
N LEU A 270 -13.82 5.48 -18.42
CA LEU A 270 -13.10 6.51 -17.68
C LEU A 270 -13.79 7.87 -17.75
N GLN A 271 -14.20 8.31 -18.94
CA GLN A 271 -14.81 9.63 -19.12
C GLN A 271 -16.15 9.74 -18.38
N SER A 272 -16.97 8.69 -18.42
CA SER A 272 -18.22 8.61 -17.66
C SER A 272 -17.98 8.67 -16.15
N ILE A 273 -16.91 8.03 -15.68
CA ILE A 273 -16.51 8.09 -14.27
C ILE A 273 -16.04 9.51 -13.91
N ILE A 274 -15.16 10.14 -14.70
CA ILE A 274 -14.66 11.49 -14.45
C ILE A 274 -15.83 12.50 -14.44
N ALA A 275 -16.73 12.42 -15.43
CA ALA A 275 -17.93 13.27 -15.47
C ALA A 275 -18.81 13.09 -14.23
N TYR A 276 -18.96 11.86 -13.74
CA TYR A 276 -19.66 11.58 -12.48
C TYR A 276 -18.92 12.18 -11.27
N LEU A 277 -17.61 12.00 -11.17
CA LEU A 277 -16.81 12.57 -10.06
C LEU A 277 -16.90 14.10 -10.04
N SER A 278 -16.85 14.74 -11.20
CA SER A 278 -17.07 16.18 -11.36
C SER A 278 -18.48 16.59 -10.92
N SER A 279 -19.52 15.80 -11.25
CA SER A 279 -20.90 16.07 -10.84
C SER A 279 -21.11 16.01 -9.32
N VAL A 280 -20.30 15.20 -8.62
CA VAL A 280 -20.33 15.04 -7.16
C VAL A 280 -19.33 16.01 -6.47
N ASN A 281 -18.70 16.91 -7.22
CA ASN A 281 -17.68 17.85 -6.74
C ASN A 281 -16.48 17.18 -6.07
N ILE A 282 -16.07 16.01 -6.56
CA ILE A 282 -14.86 15.34 -6.08
C ILE A 282 -13.68 15.91 -6.84
N THR A 283 -12.90 16.74 -6.14
CA THR A 283 -11.68 17.33 -6.70
C THR A 283 -10.48 16.40 -6.49
N PRO A 284 -9.50 16.39 -7.41
CA PRO A 284 -8.21 15.75 -7.19
C PRO A 284 -7.60 16.19 -5.84
N PRO A 285 -7.12 15.26 -4.99
CA PRO A 285 -6.52 15.66 -3.73
C PRO A 285 -5.21 16.40 -4.00
N VAL A 286 -5.09 17.61 -3.47
CA VAL A 286 -3.86 18.40 -3.45
C VAL A 286 -3.36 18.41 -2.01
N PRO A 287 -2.04 18.31 -1.76
CA PRO A 287 -1.53 18.43 -0.41
C PRO A 287 -1.92 19.80 0.14
N PRO A 288 -2.19 19.91 1.46
CA PRO A 288 -2.61 21.17 2.06
C PRO A 288 -1.55 22.27 2.00
N PHE A 289 -0.33 21.93 1.57
CA PHE A 289 0.77 22.87 1.35
C PHE A 289 1.43 22.58 -0.01
N PRO A 290 1.83 23.63 -0.75
CA PRO A 290 2.63 23.46 -1.94
C PRO A 290 3.99 22.84 -1.55
N LEU A 291 4.32 21.68 -2.15
CA LEU A 291 5.60 20.99 -1.92
C LEU A 291 6.78 21.74 -2.56
N HIS A 292 6.50 22.59 -3.54
CA HIS A 292 7.49 23.39 -4.24
C HIS A 292 7.03 24.85 -4.20
N ALA A 293 7.77 25.68 -3.47
CA ALA A 293 7.69 27.12 -3.63
C ALA A 293 8.25 27.43 -5.03
N THR A 294 7.39 27.47 -6.03
CA THR A 294 7.79 27.96 -7.35
C THR A 294 8.13 29.43 -7.20
N SER A 295 9.40 29.71 -7.46
CA SER A 295 10.18 30.93 -7.27
C SER A 295 9.47 32.28 -7.42
N SER A 296 10.01 33.25 -6.66
CA SER A 296 10.17 34.68 -6.99
C SER A 296 9.30 35.69 -6.24
N THR A 297 8.09 35.35 -5.81
CA THR A 297 7.38 36.25 -4.87
C THR A 297 7.69 35.83 -3.44
N LEU A 298 8.12 36.79 -2.61
CA LEU A 298 8.28 36.69 -1.15
C LEU A 298 6.93 36.41 -0.47
N ALA A 299 6.23 35.36 -0.91
CA ALA A 299 4.97 34.94 -0.34
C ALA A 299 5.25 34.54 1.10
N THR A 300 4.63 35.27 2.02
CA THR A 300 4.75 35.05 3.46
C THR A 300 4.54 33.56 3.76
N PRO A 301 5.46 32.90 4.46
CA PRO A 301 5.36 31.48 4.75
C PRO A 301 4.01 31.16 5.41
N ILE A 302 3.29 30.19 4.85
CA ILE A 302 2.03 29.71 5.43
C ILE A 302 2.38 28.72 6.52
N TYR A 303 2.24 29.13 7.78
CA TYR A 303 2.39 28.25 8.94
C TYR A 303 1.05 27.58 9.26
N ALA A 304 1.05 26.28 9.53
CA ALA A 304 -0.12 25.65 10.12
C ALA A 304 -0.05 25.65 11.64
N PRO A 305 -1.21 25.74 12.31
CA PRO A 305 -1.28 25.62 13.75
C PRO A 305 -0.80 24.24 14.22
N THR A 306 -0.06 24.21 15.31
CA THR A 306 0.33 22.97 16.00
C THR A 306 -0.92 22.33 16.62
N LEU A 307 -1.22 21.09 16.23
CA LEU A 307 -2.36 20.35 16.77
C LEU A 307 -1.89 19.41 17.88
N LEU A 308 -2.25 19.70 19.14
CA LEU A 308 -2.01 18.81 20.27
C LEU A 308 -3.28 17.99 20.55
N LYS A 309 -3.17 16.65 20.52
CA LYS A 309 -4.24 15.72 20.90
C LYS A 309 -3.98 15.19 22.31
N ALA A 310 -5.01 15.16 23.14
CA ALA A 310 -4.98 14.51 24.43
C ALA A 310 -5.25 13.00 24.27
N VAL A 311 -4.23 12.16 24.51
CA VAL A 311 -4.37 10.70 24.53
C VAL A 311 -4.56 10.25 25.96
N HIS A 312 -5.74 9.70 26.24
CA HIS A 312 -6.05 9.09 27.52
C HIS A 312 -5.41 7.71 27.59
N SER A 313 -4.60 7.47 28.62
CA SER A 313 -4.01 6.18 28.94
C SER A 313 -4.35 5.82 30.38
N THR A 314 -4.78 4.59 30.62
CA THR A 314 -5.00 4.09 31.97
C THR A 314 -3.74 3.36 32.43
N THR A 315 -3.16 3.77 33.55
CA THR A 315 -2.13 2.98 34.24
C THR A 315 -2.73 2.35 35.48
N PRO A 316 -2.50 1.06 35.74
CA PRO A 316 -2.95 0.45 36.98
C PRO A 316 -2.33 1.20 38.17
N ALA A 317 -3.14 1.49 39.21
CA ALA A 317 -2.63 2.13 40.42
C ALA A 317 -1.52 1.29 41.07
N ASP A 318 -1.61 -0.03 40.97
CA ASP A 318 -0.54 -0.96 41.34
C ASP A 318 -0.22 -1.97 40.21
N PRO A 319 0.94 -1.85 39.53
CA PRO A 319 1.33 -2.78 38.48
C PRO A 319 1.64 -4.19 39.00
N LYS A 320 1.98 -4.35 40.29
CA LYS A 320 2.33 -5.65 40.88
C LYS A 320 1.09 -6.53 41.07
N SER A 321 0.02 -5.99 41.68
CA SER A 321 -1.24 -6.73 41.84
C SER A 321 -1.84 -7.17 40.51
N ARG A 322 -1.86 -6.30 39.48
CA ARG A 322 -2.36 -6.65 38.14
C ARG A 322 -1.53 -7.75 37.48
N LYS A 323 -0.20 -7.74 37.65
CA LYS A 323 0.68 -8.82 37.17
C LYS A 323 0.38 -10.13 37.91
N ALA A 324 0.20 -10.09 39.23
CA ALA A 324 -0.16 -11.27 40.03
C ALA A 324 -1.52 -11.86 39.59
N GLN A 325 -2.54 -11.02 39.41
CA GLN A 325 -3.86 -11.43 38.91
C GLN A 325 -3.77 -12.03 37.50
N ARG A 326 -3.01 -11.42 36.59
CA ARG A 326 -2.79 -11.95 35.23
C ARG A 326 -2.11 -13.32 35.26
N ILE A 327 -1.11 -13.51 36.13
CA ILE A 327 -0.44 -14.81 36.30
C ILE A 327 -1.42 -15.84 36.87
N ALA A 328 -2.23 -15.48 37.87
CA ALA A 328 -3.25 -16.35 38.44
C ALA A 328 -4.30 -16.76 37.39
N ALA A 329 -4.82 -15.80 36.62
CA ALA A 329 -5.77 -16.06 35.53
C ALA A 329 -5.18 -17.00 34.46
N VAL A 330 -3.90 -16.81 34.09
CA VAL A 330 -3.22 -17.71 33.15
C VAL A 330 -3.04 -19.12 33.74
N ARG A 331 -2.76 -19.25 35.05
CA ARG A 331 -2.69 -20.57 35.71
C ARG A 331 -4.05 -21.28 35.67
N VAL A 332 -5.12 -20.60 36.05
CA VAL A 332 -6.50 -21.12 36.00
C VAL A 332 -6.90 -21.50 34.57
N ALA A 333 -6.61 -20.66 33.58
CA ALA A 333 -6.90 -20.96 32.17
C ALA A 333 -6.14 -22.20 31.67
N ARG A 334 -4.86 -22.36 32.05
CA ARG A 334 -4.07 -23.55 31.73
C ARG A 334 -4.61 -24.80 32.40
N GLU A 335 -5.06 -24.73 33.65
CA GLU A 335 -5.69 -25.86 34.35
C GLU A 335 -7.01 -26.26 33.69
N ARG A 336 -7.87 -25.30 33.35
CA ARG A 336 -9.10 -25.56 32.59
C ARG A 336 -8.81 -26.22 31.24
N GLN A 337 -7.79 -25.74 30.52
CA GLN A 337 -7.39 -26.34 29.24
C GLN A 337 -6.83 -27.76 29.40
N LYS A 338 -6.06 -28.03 30.47
CA LYS A 338 -5.62 -29.38 30.81
C LYS A 338 -6.81 -30.30 31.13
N GLN A 339 -7.79 -29.83 31.88
CA GLN A 339 -9.00 -30.60 32.18
C GLN A 339 -9.84 -30.88 30.93
N LEU A 340 -10.04 -29.89 30.05
CA LEU A 340 -10.73 -30.08 28.76
C LEU A 340 -10.01 -31.11 27.88
N ARG A 341 -8.67 -31.06 27.82
CA ARG A 341 -7.87 -32.07 27.11
C ARG A 341 -8.03 -33.45 27.73
N LYS A 342 -8.00 -33.57 29.07
CA LYS A 342 -8.25 -34.85 29.77
C LYS A 342 -9.64 -35.40 29.41
N LYS A 343 -10.69 -34.58 29.49
CA LYS A 343 -12.06 -34.98 29.13
C LYS A 343 -12.19 -35.38 27.66
N GLN A 344 -11.52 -34.66 26.73
CA GLN A 344 -11.50 -35.01 25.31
C GLN A 344 -10.79 -36.34 25.07
N VAL A 345 -9.63 -36.57 25.70
CA VAL A 345 -8.88 -37.84 25.64
C VAL A 345 -9.71 -38.98 26.23
N GLU A 346 -10.41 -38.75 27.34
CA GLU A 346 -11.29 -39.75 27.94
C GLU A 346 -12.50 -40.05 27.07
N LYS A 347 -13.13 -39.03 26.47
CA LYS A 347 -14.24 -39.21 25.52
C LYS A 347 -13.78 -39.99 24.29
N THR A 348 -12.64 -39.63 23.70
CA THR A 348 -12.07 -40.38 22.56
C THR A 348 -11.72 -41.81 22.95
N ARG A 349 -11.19 -42.04 24.16
CA ARG A 349 -10.91 -43.39 24.68
C ARG A 349 -12.19 -44.22 24.86
N ARG A 350 -13.29 -43.61 25.32
CA ARG A 350 -14.60 -44.28 25.43
C ARG A 350 -15.21 -44.58 24.06
N THR A 351 -15.19 -43.62 23.12
CA THR A 351 -15.79 -43.79 21.79
C THR A 351 -15.01 -44.73 20.88
N LEU A 352 -13.67 -44.76 20.96
CA LEU A 352 -12.86 -45.65 20.14
C LEU A 352 -12.89 -47.10 20.61
N GLY A 353 -13.54 -47.38 21.74
CA GLY A 353 -13.58 -48.70 22.35
C GLY A 353 -12.18 -49.14 22.80
N TRP A 354 -12.14 -49.96 23.84
CA TRP A 354 -10.92 -50.52 24.41
C TRP A 354 -10.10 -51.45 23.46
N LYS A 355 -10.35 -51.44 22.14
CA LYS A 355 -9.67 -52.31 21.17
C LYS A 355 -8.26 -51.83 20.75
N VAL A 356 -7.75 -50.73 21.31
CA VAL A 356 -6.39 -50.22 21.02
C VAL A 356 -5.33 -50.70 22.06
N GLY A 357 -5.75 -51.46 23.09
CA GLY A 357 -4.87 -51.97 24.14
C GLY A 357 -3.73 -52.87 23.65
N ASP A 358 -4.00 -53.76 22.68
CA ASP A 358 -3.03 -54.81 22.34
C ASP A 358 -2.23 -54.57 21.05
N LYS A 359 -2.70 -53.69 20.15
CA LYS A 359 -2.01 -53.42 18.87
C LYS A 359 -1.00 -52.27 18.89
N TRP A 360 -0.95 -51.46 19.95
CA TRP A 360 0.01 -50.33 20.01
C TRP A 360 1.31 -50.62 20.76
N ALA A 361 1.42 -51.74 21.48
CA ALA A 361 2.65 -52.13 22.17
C ALA A 361 3.83 -52.34 21.19
N GLY A 362 3.58 -52.83 19.98
CA GLY A 362 4.61 -53.02 18.94
C GLY A 362 5.09 -51.73 18.25
N GLY A 363 4.28 -50.66 18.24
CA GLY A 363 4.65 -49.38 17.62
C GLY A 363 5.49 -48.46 18.52
N THR A 364 5.55 -48.75 19.82
CA THR A 364 6.25 -47.93 20.82
C THR A 364 7.77 -48.04 20.71
N GLU A 365 8.30 -49.22 20.39
CA GLU A 365 9.74 -49.45 20.13
C GLU A 365 10.21 -48.67 18.90
N GLN A 366 9.53 -48.82 17.77
CA GLN A 366 9.89 -48.13 16.52
C GLN A 366 9.83 -46.61 16.67
N LYS A 367 8.77 -46.08 17.31
CA LYS A 367 8.66 -44.63 17.58
C LYS A 367 9.71 -44.13 18.58
N LYS A 368 10.12 -44.94 19.56
CA LYS A 368 11.24 -44.63 20.47
C LYS A 368 12.56 -44.58 19.69
N ARG A 369 12.81 -45.54 18.80
CA ARG A 369 13.98 -45.57 17.91
C ARG A 369 13.99 -44.37 16.96
N ASP A 370 12.89 -44.05 16.31
CA ASP A 370 12.78 -42.88 15.43
C ASP A 370 12.97 -41.56 16.18
N LYS A 371 12.42 -41.46 17.39
CA LYS A 371 12.60 -40.29 18.25
C LYS A 371 14.05 -40.16 18.71
N ALA A 372 14.69 -41.25 19.09
CA ALA A 372 16.12 -41.29 19.43
C ALA A 372 16.99 -40.90 18.23
N ALA A 373 16.70 -41.44 17.03
CA ALA A 373 17.40 -41.11 15.80
C ALA A 373 17.23 -39.63 15.41
N ARG A 374 16.04 -39.05 15.58
CA ARG A 374 15.80 -37.62 15.39
C ARG A 374 16.57 -36.77 16.41
N LEU A 375 16.64 -37.21 17.66
CA LEU A 375 17.41 -36.53 18.70
C LEU A 375 18.91 -36.55 18.37
N GLN A 376 19.44 -37.70 17.96
CA GLN A 376 20.83 -37.83 17.50
C GLN A 376 21.14 -36.94 16.30
N LYS A 377 20.25 -36.90 15.29
CA LYS A 377 20.39 -35.97 14.16
C LYS A 377 20.44 -34.50 14.61
N ARG A 378 19.57 -34.09 15.55
CA ARG A 378 19.58 -32.73 16.11
C ARG A 378 20.87 -32.43 16.87
N CYS A 379 21.36 -33.38 17.67
CA CYS A 379 22.64 -33.24 18.37
C CYS A 379 23.81 -33.10 17.39
N ARG A 380 23.84 -33.89 16.31
CA ARG A 380 24.86 -33.81 15.25
C ARG A 380 24.83 -32.47 14.52
N VAL A 381 23.65 -31.97 14.16
CA VAL A 381 23.49 -30.64 13.53
C VAL A 381 23.95 -29.54 14.48
N LYS A 382 23.59 -29.61 15.76
CA LYS A 382 24.04 -28.63 16.77
C LYS A 382 25.56 -28.63 16.91
N ALA A 383 26.18 -29.81 16.99
CA ALA A 383 27.64 -29.94 17.06
C ALA A 383 28.34 -29.32 15.83
N LEU A 384 27.83 -29.55 14.62
CA LEU A 384 28.37 -28.94 13.39
C LEU A 384 28.23 -27.40 13.37
N VAL A 385 27.13 -26.88 13.90
CA VAL A 385 26.92 -25.43 14.03
C VAL A 385 27.91 -24.82 15.02
N ASP A 386 28.11 -25.48 16.16
CA ASP A 386 29.05 -25.01 17.19
C ASP A 386 30.51 -25.12 16.72
N GLU A 387 30.87 -26.16 15.96
CA GLU A 387 32.19 -26.29 15.32
C GLU A 387 32.43 -25.17 14.30
N LYS A 388 31.44 -24.84 13.45
CA LYS A 388 31.53 -23.71 12.52
C LYS A 388 31.71 -22.38 13.25
N LYS A 389 31.01 -22.16 14.37
CA LYS A 389 31.19 -20.98 15.22
C LYS A 389 32.60 -20.91 15.80
N ARG A 390 33.14 -22.04 16.29
CA ARG A 390 34.51 -22.14 16.81
C ARG A 390 35.55 -21.81 15.74
N LYS A 391 35.43 -22.38 14.54
CA LYS A 391 36.32 -22.08 13.39
C LYS A 391 36.26 -20.59 12.98
N LYS A 392 35.07 -19.99 12.97
CA LYS A 392 34.91 -18.54 12.71
C LYS A 392 35.59 -17.69 13.79
N SER A 393 35.46 -18.05 15.07
CA SER A 393 36.13 -17.35 16.18
C SER A 393 37.65 -17.42 16.07
N ILE A 394 38.22 -18.59 15.73
CA ILE A 394 39.66 -18.77 15.51
C ILE A 394 40.14 -17.91 14.34
N LYS A 395 39.45 -17.93 13.20
CA LYS A 395 39.79 -17.07 12.05
C LYS A 395 39.75 -15.59 12.40
N LYS A 396 38.74 -15.15 13.17
CA LYS A 396 38.63 -13.76 13.63
C LYS A 396 39.83 -13.37 14.51
N LYS A 397 40.18 -14.19 15.51
CA LYS A 397 41.34 -13.96 16.38
C LYS A 397 42.66 -13.95 15.60
N ALA A 398 42.83 -14.83 14.61
CA ALA A 398 44.03 -14.85 13.75
C ALA A 398 44.14 -13.58 12.90
N ALA A 399 43.03 -13.10 12.33
CA ALA A 399 43.00 -11.84 11.58
C ALA A 399 43.33 -10.64 12.48
N GLU A 400 42.84 -10.64 13.72
CA GLU A 400 43.12 -9.59 14.71
C GLU A 400 44.60 -9.57 15.13
N ARG A 401 45.21 -10.74 15.36
CA ARG A 401 46.66 -10.86 15.59
C ARG A 401 47.49 -10.35 14.42
N ARG A 402 47.09 -10.66 13.17
CA ARG A 402 47.77 -10.12 11.98
C ARG A 402 47.74 -8.60 11.95
N LYS A 403 46.59 -7.98 12.28
CA LYS A 403 46.46 -6.52 12.36
C LYS A 403 47.37 -5.91 13.43
N GLN A 404 47.51 -6.55 14.59
CA GLN A 404 48.42 -6.09 15.65
C GLN A 404 49.89 -6.12 15.23
N VAL A 405 50.34 -7.18 14.55
CA VAL A 405 51.72 -7.26 14.01
C VAL A 405 51.97 -6.16 12.97
N THR A 406 51.01 -5.87 12.10
CA THR A 406 51.14 -4.78 11.10
C THR A 406 51.23 -3.39 11.74
N LEU A 407 50.64 -3.19 12.92
CA LEU A 407 50.69 -1.91 13.65
C LEU A 407 52.00 -1.71 14.42
N GLN A 408 52.67 -2.79 14.84
CA GLN A 408 53.95 -2.72 15.55
C GLN A 408 55.17 -2.60 14.61
N GLY A 409 55.02 -2.93 13.32
CA GLY A 409 56.09 -2.79 12.32
C GLY A 409 56.16 -1.42 11.62
N LYS A 410 55.37 -0.44 12.07
CA LYS A 410 55.45 0.96 11.61
C LYS A 410 55.99 1.81 12.76
N GLU A 411 57.27 1.65 13.08
CA GLU A 411 57.96 2.71 13.81
C GLU A 411 58.18 3.89 12.84
N PRO A 412 57.84 5.12 13.23
CA PRO A 412 58.17 6.29 12.45
C PRO A 412 59.69 6.48 12.46
N VAL A 413 60.30 6.39 11.27
CA VAL A 413 61.67 6.84 11.02
C VAL A 413 61.69 8.36 10.92
#